data_AF-A0A2T1CZ92-F1
#
_entry.id   AF-A0A2T1CZ92-F1
#
_cell.length_a   1.000
_cell.length_b   1.000
_cell.length_c   1.000
_cell.angle_alpha   90.00
_cell.angle_beta   90.00
_cell.angle_gamma   90.00
#
_symmetry.space_group_name_H-M   'P 1'
#
loop_
_entity.id
_entity.type
_entity.pdbx_description
1 polymer ?
#
loop_
_entity_poly.entity_id
_entity_poly.type
_entity_poly.pdbx_seq_one_letter_code
_entity_poly.pdbx_strand_id
1 'polypeptide(L)'
;KATQGEISLENCHPFIRELWGRYWVFAHNGNLENFNHESAGFYKAVGKTDSEKAFCLILEKLRESFPHNKPALTELYAVLNEITKTLAEYGIFNYLLSDGEHLFVHCSTNLHYIVRQAPFASAHSIDEDVTVDFRELTKEGDRVAVIATFPLTDDEVWTQIQPGQLLVFQDGLPVNCGSLDLT
;
A
#
# COMPACT_ATOMS: atom_id res chain seq x y z
N LYS A 1 14.03 -2.65 7.98
CA LYS A 1 15.45 -2.46 7.56
C LYS A 1 15.54 -1.09 6.89
N ALA A 2 16.42 -0.19 7.35
CA ALA A 2 16.54 1.15 6.76
C ALA A 2 17.48 1.10 5.55
N THR A 3 16.99 1.48 4.37
CA THR A 3 17.77 1.60 3.13
C THR A 3 18.31 3.02 2.94
N GLN A 4 17.66 4.04 3.50
CA GLN A 4 18.13 5.42 3.56
C GLN A 4 17.67 6.12 4.86
N GLY A 5 18.50 7.03 5.40
CA GLY A 5 18.23 7.80 6.63
C GLY A 5 18.83 7.17 7.91
N GLU A 6 19.07 8.01 8.93
CA GLU A 6 19.42 7.51 10.27
C GLU A 6 18.25 6.73 10.88
N ILE A 7 18.54 5.76 11.76
CA ILE A 7 17.51 5.04 12.53
C ILE A 7 16.93 6.03 13.55
N SER A 8 15.91 6.78 13.14
CA SER A 8 15.14 7.70 13.96
C SER A 8 13.65 7.38 13.86
N LEU A 9 12.89 7.64 14.94
CA LEU A 9 11.45 7.37 15.04
C LEU A 9 10.64 7.98 13.89
N GLU A 10 11.06 9.15 13.42
CA GLU A 10 10.48 9.86 12.27
C GLU A 10 10.68 9.14 10.93
N ASN A 11 11.63 8.20 10.82
CA ASN A 11 11.89 7.41 9.61
C ASN A 11 11.25 6.01 9.67
N CYS A 12 10.49 5.71 10.73
CA CYS A 12 9.79 4.43 10.87
C CYS A 12 8.44 4.48 10.16
N HIS A 13 8.23 3.56 9.23
CA HIS A 13 6.90 3.28 8.71
C HIS A 13 5.96 2.75 9.81
N PRO A 14 4.65 2.96 9.68
CA PRO A 14 3.97 3.68 8.59
C PRO A 14 3.95 5.21 8.79
N PHE A 15 4.00 5.96 7.69
CA PHE A 15 3.76 7.41 7.70
C PHE A 15 2.25 7.69 7.71
N ILE A 16 1.84 8.73 8.44
CA ILE A 16 0.42 9.10 8.59
C ILE A 16 0.23 10.60 8.31
N ARG A 17 -0.71 10.95 7.43
CA ARG A 17 -1.08 12.35 7.12
C ARG A 17 -2.58 12.46 6.84
N GLU A 18 -3.13 13.65 7.01
CA GLU A 18 -4.54 13.93 6.74
C GLU A 18 -4.75 14.41 5.29
N LEU A 19 -5.76 13.86 4.61
CA LEU A 19 -6.28 14.37 3.33
C LEU A 19 -7.80 14.12 3.26
N TRP A 20 -8.58 15.16 2.91
CA TRP A 20 -10.04 15.14 2.81
C TRP A 20 -10.80 14.70 4.08
N GLY A 21 -10.31 15.11 5.25
CA GLY A 21 -10.84 14.77 6.56
C GLY A 21 -10.53 13.34 7.00
N ARG A 22 -9.58 12.66 6.37
CA ARG A 22 -9.25 11.25 6.63
C ARG A 22 -7.76 11.06 6.85
N TYR A 23 -7.41 10.11 7.72
CA TYR A 23 -6.03 9.69 7.89
C TYR A 23 -5.63 8.72 6.79
N TRP A 24 -4.59 9.11 6.05
CA TRP A 24 -3.91 8.27 5.10
C TRP A 24 -2.66 7.66 5.73
N VAL A 25 -2.46 6.38 5.52
CA VAL A 25 -1.38 5.58 6.09
C VAL A 25 -0.55 4.99 4.95
N PHE A 26 0.77 5.12 5.00
CA PHE A 26 1.66 4.68 3.93
C PHE A 26 2.87 3.89 4.46
N ALA A 27 3.14 2.74 3.85
CA ALA A 27 4.32 1.93 4.08
C ALA A 27 4.97 1.56 2.74
N HIS A 28 6.28 1.70 2.64
CA HIS A 28 7.03 1.46 1.40
C HIS A 28 8.23 0.55 1.68
N ASN A 29 8.37 -0.49 0.86
CA ASN A 29 9.51 -1.39 0.83
C ASN A 29 10.22 -1.27 -0.52
N GLY A 30 11.33 -0.55 -0.50
CA GLY A 30 12.08 -0.27 -1.70
C GLY A 30 13.07 0.86 -1.51
N ASN A 31 13.47 1.43 -2.64
CA ASN A 31 14.44 2.52 -2.71
C ASN A 31 14.22 3.28 -4.00
N LEU A 32 13.96 4.58 -3.91
CA LEU A 32 13.84 5.49 -5.04
C LEU A 32 15.16 6.25 -5.21
N GLU A 33 15.89 5.91 -6.27
CA GLU A 33 17.18 6.50 -6.58
C GLU A 33 17.04 7.91 -7.13
N ASN A 34 17.86 8.84 -6.65
CA ASN A 34 17.86 10.24 -7.08
C ASN A 34 16.49 10.96 -6.94
N PHE A 35 15.60 10.43 -6.10
CA PHE A 35 14.30 11.03 -5.83
C PHE A 35 14.43 12.23 -4.88
N ASN A 36 14.74 13.38 -5.47
CA ASN A 36 14.95 14.65 -4.79
C ASN A 36 13.75 15.59 -4.96
N HIS A 37 12.53 15.07 -4.81
CA HIS A 37 11.35 15.92 -4.83
C HIS A 37 11.34 16.81 -3.58
N GLU A 38 11.59 18.11 -3.77
CA GLU A 38 11.39 19.10 -2.72
C GLU A 38 9.91 19.40 -2.59
N SER A 39 9.33 19.06 -1.44
CA SER A 39 7.95 19.37 -1.11
C SER A 39 7.74 20.89 -0.99
N ALA A 40 7.35 21.53 -2.10
CA ALA A 40 7.00 22.95 -2.15
C ALA A 40 5.53 23.24 -1.79
N GLY A 41 4.69 22.20 -1.77
CA GLY A 41 3.25 22.29 -1.58
C GLY A 41 2.78 22.20 -0.13
N PHE A 42 1.57 21.66 0.05
CA PHE A 42 0.90 21.49 1.34
C PHE A 42 1.56 20.42 2.21
N TYR A 43 1.95 19.29 1.60
CA TYR A 43 2.55 18.17 2.32
C TYR A 43 4.07 18.28 2.33
N LYS A 44 4.69 18.27 3.52
CA LYS A 44 6.14 18.31 3.70
C LYS A 44 6.61 17.10 4.48
N ALA A 45 7.69 16.48 4.00
CA ALA A 45 8.36 15.42 4.74
C ALA A 45 9.01 16.01 6.01
N VAL A 46 8.87 15.31 7.13
CA VAL A 46 9.52 15.67 8.40
C VAL A 46 10.92 15.08 8.44
N GLY A 47 11.05 13.81 8.04
CA GLY A 47 12.31 13.10 7.89
C GLY A 47 12.97 13.33 6.53
N LYS A 48 13.95 12.48 6.24
CA LYS A 48 14.80 12.60 5.03
C LYS A 48 14.63 11.44 4.04
N THR A 49 13.77 10.47 4.37
CA THR A 49 13.59 9.27 3.54
C THR A 49 12.92 9.62 2.22
N ASP A 50 13.32 8.91 1.17
CA ASP A 50 12.64 8.85 -0.12
C ASP A 50 11.17 8.45 0.03
N SER A 51 10.90 7.53 0.97
CA SER A 51 9.59 6.99 1.28
C SER A 51 8.60 8.07 1.76
N GLU A 52 9.00 8.92 2.71
CA GLU A 52 8.13 9.99 3.19
C GLU A 52 7.91 11.07 2.12
N LYS A 53 8.95 11.39 1.35
CA LYS A 53 8.85 12.32 0.22
C LYS A 53 7.88 11.81 -0.84
N ALA A 54 7.93 10.51 -1.16
CA ALA A 54 7.03 9.87 -2.12
C ALA A 54 5.58 9.94 -1.60
N PHE A 55 5.37 9.69 -0.30
CA PHE A 55 4.05 9.83 0.30
C PHE A 55 3.53 11.27 0.23
N CYS A 56 4.37 12.25 0.54
CA CYS A 56 3.99 13.67 0.41
C CYS A 56 3.63 14.03 -1.04
N LEU A 57 4.40 13.55 -2.02
CA LEU A 57 4.10 13.78 -3.44
C LEU A 57 2.76 13.14 -3.84
N ILE A 58 2.48 11.90 -3.40
CA ILE A 58 1.20 11.23 -3.65
C ILE A 58 0.05 12.11 -3.16
N LEU A 59 0.10 12.54 -1.89
CA LEU A 59 -0.97 13.34 -1.31
C LEU A 59 -1.10 14.72 -1.96
N GLU A 60 0.01 15.35 -2.35
CA GLU A 60 0.00 16.63 -3.06
C GLU A 60 -0.70 16.47 -4.41
N LYS A 61 -0.31 15.47 -5.19
CA LYS A 61 -0.90 15.20 -6.51
C LYS A 61 -2.38 14.85 -6.42
N LEU A 62 -2.77 14.04 -5.43
CA LEU A 62 -4.19 13.76 -5.17
C LEU A 62 -4.97 15.03 -4.81
N ARG A 63 -4.42 15.90 -3.96
CA ARG A 63 -5.04 17.19 -3.59
C ARG A 63 -5.14 18.15 -4.77
N GLU A 64 -4.12 18.20 -5.63
CA GLU A 64 -4.13 18.99 -6.87
C GLU A 64 -5.22 18.51 -7.84
N SER A 65 -5.34 17.18 -8.02
CA SER A 65 -6.35 16.58 -8.88
C SER A 65 -7.77 16.70 -8.33
N PHE A 66 -7.94 16.64 -6.99
CA PHE A 66 -9.24 16.72 -6.32
C PHE A 66 -9.20 17.69 -5.12
N PRO A 67 -9.33 19.01 -5.36
CA PRO A 67 -9.10 20.03 -4.34
C PRO A 67 -10.12 20.05 -3.18
N HIS A 68 -11.33 19.54 -3.41
CA HIS A 68 -12.44 19.73 -2.48
C HIS A 68 -12.74 18.51 -1.62
N ASN A 69 -12.75 17.32 -2.21
CA ASN A 69 -13.15 16.09 -1.53
C ASN A 69 -12.57 14.86 -2.22
N LYS A 70 -12.62 13.72 -1.52
CA LYS A 70 -12.33 12.40 -2.06
C LYS A 70 -13.25 12.13 -3.27
N PRO A 71 -12.71 11.78 -4.44
CA PRO A 71 -13.51 11.49 -5.63
C PRO A 71 -14.08 10.06 -5.58
N ALA A 72 -14.75 9.62 -6.64
CA ALA A 72 -15.13 8.22 -6.76
C ALA A 72 -13.89 7.31 -6.85
N LEU A 73 -14.02 6.07 -6.39
CA LEU A 73 -12.88 5.15 -6.30
C LEU A 73 -12.19 4.94 -7.66
N THR A 74 -12.95 4.86 -8.76
CA THR A 74 -12.41 4.69 -10.11
C THR A 74 -11.57 5.89 -10.56
N GLU A 75 -11.98 7.11 -10.21
CA GLU A 75 -11.25 8.35 -10.52
C GLU A 75 -9.99 8.46 -9.67
N LEU A 76 -10.11 8.16 -8.36
CA LEU A 76 -8.98 8.10 -7.44
C LEU A 76 -7.93 7.10 -7.91
N TYR A 77 -8.36 5.89 -8.28
CA TYR A 77 -7.49 4.83 -8.76
C TYR A 77 -6.75 5.23 -10.03
N ALA A 78 -7.43 5.85 -11.00
CA ALA A 78 -6.81 6.29 -12.25
C ALA A 78 -5.64 7.26 -11.99
N VAL A 79 -5.89 8.31 -11.21
CA VAL A 79 -4.85 9.30 -10.85
C VAL A 79 -3.74 8.67 -10.01
N LEU A 80 -4.08 7.86 -9.02
CA LEU A 80 -3.08 7.18 -8.18
C LEU A 80 -2.20 6.23 -8.99
N ASN A 81 -2.76 5.54 -9.98
CA ASN A 81 -2.02 4.66 -10.88
C ASN A 81 -1.01 5.44 -11.73
N GLU A 82 -1.38 6.63 -12.23
CA GLU A 82 -0.45 7.50 -12.96
C GLU A 82 0.70 7.97 -12.08
N ILE A 83 0.39 8.48 -10.88
CA ILE A 83 1.40 8.92 -9.89
C ILE A 83 2.35 7.75 -9.55
N THR A 84 1.77 6.57 -9.32
CA THR A 84 2.51 5.35 -8.96
C THR A 84 3.48 4.93 -10.04
N LYS A 85 3.06 4.95 -11.31
CA LYS A 85 3.93 4.63 -12.45
C LYS A 85 5.13 5.57 -12.50
N THR A 86 4.90 6.88 -12.37
CA THR A 86 5.99 7.86 -12.35
C THR A 86 6.96 7.64 -11.18
N LEU A 87 6.44 7.35 -9.98
CA LEU A 87 7.30 7.06 -8.82
C LEU A 87 8.11 5.77 -8.99
N ALA A 88 7.51 4.74 -9.60
CA ALA A 88 8.17 3.47 -9.87
C ALA A 88 9.32 3.57 -10.89
N GLU A 89 9.39 4.63 -11.69
CA GLU A 89 10.54 4.89 -12.58
C GLU A 89 11.83 5.19 -11.81
N TYR A 90 11.73 5.63 -10.55
CA TYR A 90 12.89 5.93 -9.71
C TYR A 90 13.46 4.68 -9.01
N GLY A 91 12.79 3.54 -9.03
CA GLY A 91 13.31 2.31 -8.44
C GLY A 91 12.25 1.33 -7.93
N ILE A 92 12.65 0.49 -6.98
CA ILE A 92 11.73 -0.47 -6.35
C ILE A 92 10.74 0.32 -5.49
N PHE A 93 9.45 0.22 -5.79
CA PHE A 93 8.39 0.98 -5.15
C PHE A 93 7.22 0.09 -4.68
N ASN A 94 7.51 -0.99 -3.92
CA ASN A 94 6.43 -1.77 -3.32
C ASN A 94 5.81 -0.97 -2.18
N TYR A 95 4.51 -0.67 -2.24
CA TYR A 95 3.88 0.10 -1.16
C TYR A 95 2.48 -0.38 -0.79
N LEU A 96 2.10 -0.04 0.44
CA LEU A 96 0.75 -0.11 0.98
C LEU A 96 0.31 1.31 1.31
N LEU A 97 -0.85 1.72 0.79
CA LEU A 97 -1.46 3.02 1.04
C LEU A 97 -2.92 2.80 1.45
N SER A 98 -3.35 3.33 2.58
CA SER A 98 -4.74 3.21 3.03
C SER A 98 -5.33 4.55 3.42
N ASP A 99 -6.61 4.76 3.10
CA ASP A 99 -7.42 5.92 3.51
C ASP A 99 -8.42 5.57 4.63
N GLY A 100 -8.27 4.38 5.24
CA GLY A 100 -9.16 3.79 6.24
C GLY A 100 -10.37 3.03 5.68
N GLU A 101 -10.63 3.11 4.38
CA GLU A 101 -11.73 2.42 3.69
C GLU A 101 -11.22 1.47 2.61
N HIS A 102 -10.18 1.89 1.89
CA HIS A 102 -9.49 1.14 0.85
C HIS A 102 -8.04 0.91 1.24
N LEU A 103 -7.49 -0.19 0.74
CA LEU A 103 -6.06 -0.48 0.78
C LEU A 103 -5.53 -0.61 -0.65
N PHE A 104 -4.71 0.35 -1.07
CA PHE A 104 -4.00 0.33 -2.34
C PHE A 104 -2.64 -0.35 -2.16
N VAL A 105 -2.29 -1.21 -3.11
CA VAL A 105 -1.09 -2.05 -3.05
C VAL A 105 -0.39 -2.02 -4.40
N HIS A 106 0.81 -1.45 -4.45
CA HIS A 106 1.63 -1.47 -5.66
C HIS A 106 2.77 -2.47 -5.54
N CYS A 107 3.00 -3.26 -6.59
CA CYS A 107 4.09 -4.24 -6.68
C CYS A 107 5.10 -3.80 -7.74
N SER A 108 6.35 -3.54 -7.34
CA SER A 108 7.49 -3.38 -8.26
C SER A 108 8.32 -4.66 -8.40
N THR A 109 8.36 -5.51 -7.37
CA THR A 109 9.18 -6.73 -7.38
C THR A 109 8.39 -7.96 -6.96
N ASN A 110 8.24 -8.19 -5.66
CA ASN A 110 7.53 -9.33 -5.11
C ASN A 110 6.54 -8.86 -4.06
N LEU A 111 5.27 -9.07 -4.34
CA LEU A 111 4.18 -9.01 -3.37
C LEU A 111 3.21 -10.14 -3.67
N HIS A 112 2.66 -10.69 -2.61
CA HIS A 112 1.67 -11.74 -2.62
C HIS A 112 0.54 -11.33 -1.70
N TYR A 113 -0.67 -11.78 -2.02
CA TYR A 113 -1.80 -11.64 -1.12
C TYR A 113 -2.55 -12.96 -0.97
N ILE A 114 -3.23 -13.09 0.15
CA ILE A 114 -4.23 -14.11 0.39
C ILE A 114 -5.46 -13.45 0.99
N VAL A 115 -6.64 -13.92 0.59
CA VAL A 115 -7.92 -13.54 1.21
C VAL A 115 -8.39 -14.71 2.05
N ARG A 116 -8.44 -14.51 3.37
CA ARG A 116 -9.03 -15.46 4.31
C ARG A 116 -10.47 -15.05 4.61
N GLN A 117 -11.37 -16.01 4.59
CA GLN A 117 -12.78 -15.82 4.93
C GLN A 117 -13.29 -17.04 5.70
N ALA A 118 -14.36 -16.85 6.48
CA ALA A 118 -14.97 -17.94 7.20
C ALA A 118 -15.42 -19.09 6.27
N PRO A 119 -15.29 -20.37 6.69
CA PRO A 119 -14.67 -20.81 7.94
C PRO A 119 -13.14 -20.70 7.88
N PHE A 120 -12.55 -19.98 8.85
CA PHE A 120 -11.10 -19.77 8.91
C PHE A 120 -10.40 -21.09 9.25
N ALA A 121 -9.53 -21.56 8.35
CA ALA A 121 -8.65 -22.69 8.61
C ALA A 121 -7.47 -22.25 9.51
N SER A 122 -6.89 -23.19 10.24
CA SER A 122 -5.57 -22.99 10.86
C SER A 122 -4.54 -22.80 9.75
N ALA A 123 -3.64 -21.82 9.90
CA ALA A 123 -2.58 -21.55 8.94
C ALA A 123 -1.20 -21.76 9.60
N HIS A 124 -0.28 -22.42 8.90
CA HIS A 124 1.05 -22.71 9.41
C HIS A 124 2.07 -21.67 8.92
N SER A 125 2.65 -20.87 9.83
CA SER A 125 3.61 -19.82 9.48
C SER A 125 4.98 -20.42 9.13
N ILE A 126 5.61 -19.94 8.05
CA ILE A 126 6.93 -20.38 7.56
C ILE A 126 8.07 -19.68 8.33
N ASP A 127 7.88 -18.43 8.77
CA ASP A 127 8.92 -17.61 9.40
C ASP A 127 8.64 -17.48 10.91
N GLU A 128 9.56 -18.02 11.72
CA GLU A 128 9.69 -17.93 13.19
C GLU A 128 8.43 -18.15 14.05
N ASP A 129 8.30 -19.33 14.70
CA ASP A 129 7.64 -19.67 15.99
C ASP A 129 6.38 -18.88 16.46
N VAL A 130 5.61 -18.26 15.56
CA VAL A 130 4.39 -17.53 15.87
C VAL A 130 3.26 -18.05 14.98
N THR A 131 2.50 -18.99 15.53
CA THR A 131 1.20 -19.39 14.96
C THR A 131 0.18 -18.31 15.29
N VAL A 132 -0.20 -17.49 14.31
CA VAL A 132 -1.34 -16.57 14.47
C VAL A 132 -2.63 -17.35 14.21
N ASP A 133 -3.40 -17.64 15.26
CA ASP A 133 -4.73 -18.26 15.10
C ASP A 133 -5.77 -17.21 14.72
N PHE A 134 -6.05 -17.10 13.42
CA PHE A 134 -7.03 -16.15 12.88
C PHE A 134 -8.45 -16.44 13.36
N ARG A 135 -8.75 -17.65 13.86
CA ARG A 135 -10.08 -18.01 14.40
C ARG A 135 -10.40 -17.24 15.68
N GLU A 136 -9.39 -16.87 16.47
CA GLU A 136 -9.60 -16.10 17.70
C GLU A 136 -9.87 -14.61 17.44
N LEU A 137 -9.55 -14.13 16.23
CA LEU A 137 -9.60 -12.73 15.84
C LEU A 137 -10.75 -12.40 14.88
N THR A 138 -11.54 -13.38 14.48
CA THR A 138 -12.53 -13.24 13.41
C THR A 138 -13.87 -13.87 13.78
N LYS A 139 -14.95 -13.30 13.25
CA LYS A 139 -16.34 -13.79 13.38
C LYS A 139 -16.83 -14.40 12.07
N GLU A 140 -17.97 -15.08 12.15
CA GLU A 140 -18.68 -15.55 10.97
C GLU A 140 -19.03 -14.37 10.06
N GLY A 141 -18.55 -14.40 8.81
CA GLY A 141 -18.71 -13.32 7.84
C GLY A 141 -17.51 -12.38 7.70
N ASP A 142 -16.52 -12.44 8.61
CA ASP A 142 -15.31 -11.64 8.48
C ASP A 142 -14.47 -12.10 7.29
N ARG A 143 -13.78 -11.13 6.68
CA ARG A 143 -12.81 -11.35 5.61
C ARG A 143 -11.56 -10.54 5.87
N VAL A 144 -10.41 -11.17 5.69
CA VAL A 144 -9.10 -10.56 5.94
C VAL A 144 -8.22 -10.77 4.72
N ALA A 145 -7.77 -9.68 4.12
CA ALA A 145 -6.70 -9.70 3.13
C ALA A 145 -5.35 -9.56 3.86
N VAL A 146 -4.44 -10.50 3.62
CA VAL A 146 -3.05 -10.42 4.09
C VAL A 146 -2.16 -10.18 2.89
N ILE A 147 -1.27 -9.19 2.98
CA ILE A 147 -0.32 -8.83 1.93
C ILE A 147 1.09 -8.95 2.49
N ALA A 148 1.96 -9.66 1.78
CA ALA A 148 3.33 -9.91 2.19
C ALA A 148 4.28 -9.95 0.98
N THR A 149 5.57 -9.69 1.19
CA THR A 149 6.59 -9.79 0.13
C THR A 149 6.70 -11.21 -0.41
N PHE A 150 6.62 -12.20 0.46
CA PHE A 150 6.58 -13.62 0.13
C PHE A 150 5.45 -14.33 0.90
N PRO A 151 4.92 -15.46 0.40
CA PRO A 151 3.98 -16.28 1.14
C PRO A 151 4.48 -16.57 2.55
N LEU A 152 3.63 -16.31 3.54
CA LEU A 152 3.96 -16.56 4.95
C LEU A 152 3.56 -17.96 5.39
N THR A 153 2.81 -18.68 4.57
CA THR A 153 2.26 -20.01 4.88
C THR A 153 2.45 -20.93 3.68
N ASP A 154 2.75 -22.20 3.94
CA ASP A 154 3.02 -23.22 2.91
C ASP A 154 1.84 -24.16 2.68
N ASP A 155 0.81 -24.07 3.53
CA ASP A 155 -0.44 -24.82 3.47
C ASP A 155 -1.60 -24.05 2.82
N GLU A 156 -1.36 -22.80 2.37
CA GLU A 156 -2.36 -21.97 1.71
C GLU A 156 -1.92 -21.48 0.32
N VAL A 157 -2.90 -21.15 -0.53
CA VAL A 157 -2.64 -20.61 -1.87
C VAL A 157 -2.56 -19.09 -1.83
N TRP A 158 -1.34 -18.57 -1.99
CA TRP A 158 -1.09 -17.14 -2.14
C TRP A 158 -1.15 -16.73 -3.61
N THR A 159 -1.75 -15.57 -3.88
CA THR A 159 -1.81 -14.96 -5.21
C THR A 159 -0.66 -13.96 -5.37
N GLN A 160 0.18 -14.15 -6.38
CA GLN A 160 1.24 -13.20 -6.71
C GLN A 160 0.66 -11.96 -7.41
N ILE A 161 1.01 -10.78 -6.92
CA ILE A 161 0.72 -9.50 -7.59
C ILE A 161 1.79 -9.28 -8.66
N GLN A 162 1.38 -9.01 -9.91
CA GLN A 162 2.34 -8.84 -10.99
C GLN A 162 3.12 -7.52 -10.82
N PRO A 163 4.43 -7.50 -11.13
CA PRO A 163 5.19 -6.25 -11.18
C PRO A 163 4.52 -5.20 -12.08
N GLY A 164 4.48 -3.96 -11.61
CA GLY A 164 3.79 -2.82 -12.22
C GLY A 164 2.29 -2.75 -11.94
N GLN A 165 1.69 -3.71 -11.23
CA GLN A 165 0.28 -3.65 -10.86
C GLN A 165 0.05 -2.81 -9.60
N LEU A 166 -0.96 -1.95 -9.69
CA LEU A 166 -1.63 -1.34 -8.55
C LEU A 166 -2.95 -2.10 -8.31
N LEU A 167 -3.11 -2.72 -7.15
CA LEU A 167 -4.38 -3.30 -6.72
C LEU A 167 -5.02 -2.40 -5.68
N VAL A 168 -6.34 -2.51 -5.55
CA VAL A 168 -7.09 -1.91 -4.45
C VAL A 168 -7.97 -2.97 -3.80
N PHE A 169 -7.99 -2.97 -2.48
CA PHE A 169 -8.82 -3.84 -1.66
C PHE A 169 -9.88 -3.02 -0.93
N GLN A 170 -11.10 -3.56 -0.87
CA GLN A 170 -12.23 -3.05 -0.08
C GLN A 170 -12.92 -4.25 0.57
N ASP A 171 -13.26 -4.16 1.86
CA ASP A 171 -13.92 -5.23 2.62
C ASP A 171 -13.22 -6.60 2.46
N GLY A 172 -11.88 -6.57 2.46
CA GLY A 172 -11.02 -7.74 2.36
C GLY A 172 -10.92 -8.39 0.97
N LEU A 173 -11.50 -7.81 -0.10
CA LEU A 173 -11.38 -8.32 -1.46
C LEU A 173 -10.68 -7.34 -2.40
N PRO A 174 -9.91 -7.83 -3.39
CA PRO A 174 -9.49 -6.99 -4.50
C PRO A 174 -10.72 -6.53 -5.29
N VAL A 175 -10.80 -5.23 -5.58
CA VAL A 175 -11.86 -4.63 -6.39
C VAL A 175 -11.33 -4.23 -7.75
N ASN A 176 -12.14 -4.41 -8.78
CA ASN A 176 -11.77 -4.04 -10.14
C ASN A 176 -12.10 -2.55 -10.36
N CYS A 177 -11.08 -1.70 -10.26
CA CYS A 177 -11.14 -0.32 -10.71
C CYS A 177 -10.53 -0.28 -12.10
N GLY A 178 -11.39 -0.53 -13.11
CA GLY A 178 -10.97 -0.89 -14.46
C GLY A 178 -9.75 -0.13 -15.01
N SER A 179 -8.86 -0.86 -15.68
CA SER A 179 -8.25 -0.29 -16.87
C SER A 179 -9.40 0.02 -17.83
N LEU A 180 -9.53 1.28 -18.25
CA LEU A 180 -10.05 1.51 -19.59
C LEU A 180 -9.07 0.78 -20.50
N ASP A 181 -9.42 -0.45 -20.88
CA ASP A 181 -8.76 -1.13 -21.98
C ASP A 181 -8.88 -0.17 -23.16
N LEU A 182 -7.75 0.47 -23.51
CA LEU A 182 -7.64 1.22 -24.75
C LEU A 182 -7.75 0.18 -25.86
N THR A 183 -8.98 0.02 -26.36
CA THR A 183 -9.31 -0.63 -27.63
C THR A 183 -8.57 0.01 -28.78
#